data_AF-A0A1G9Z7Y9-F1
#
_entry.id   AF-A0A1G9Z7Y9-F1
#
_cell.length_a   1.000
_cell.length_b   1.000
_cell.length_c   1.000
_cell.angle_alpha   90.00
_cell.angle_beta   90.00
_cell.angle_gamma   90.00
#
_symmetry.space_group_name_H-M   'P 1'
#
loop_
_entity.id
_entity.type
_entity.pdbx_description
1 polymer ?
#
loop_
_entity_poly.entity_id
_entity_poly.type
_entity_poly.pdbx_seq_one_letter_code
_entity_poly.pdbx_strand_id
1 'polypeptide(L)'
;MSADGNQANPWHWYEYEVGLASEIARACVRSLTSFLIGLGCAFALIMGMGLLAEEDLLDDPGLEKAVDHLSRMSMGVLLAFVLVVCAAGAVASFLRESTTSKAIVNAAARGASRHAVPSPDQVRSVTGKPAEALAFFGWANAVLAGPLGVIGLIVVLAEGDDAESTLIFSLVTGYALIMAFVGYASSHLLTPAHERRHARVAAHWTSNDEEQAWKPVEQARRDSAGKKTPPRPSIAKRCLYGAAGLWLGGVLALQMSVLTRCAGGKYECKETTYSSPIEALIAGGVWIFAVLISVGMLLAVIGVLFDWRQRRSERAELRTRLADPGSDRPAEDLLAYHSQRQTHPLARVGATLSGAGLVFSTSSYLVGNGLGLGSEDVFAAYRTESLAAMVVSVGMFAAALLGTGIVNVRGRELRNALMQRWPSPTSWSADSDGKVQRAKRGPALHGSREATVGKNKTSGQR
;
A
#
# COMPACT_ATOMS: atom_id res chain seq x y z
N MET A 1 -12.02 -57.00 -9.57
CA MET A 1 -12.40 -55.69 -9.01
C MET A 1 -11.13 -55.00 -8.52
N SER A 2 -10.44 -54.29 -9.42
CA SER A 2 -9.34 -53.39 -9.09
C SER A 2 -9.85 -51.98 -9.35
N ALA A 3 -10.13 -51.25 -8.28
CA ALA A 3 -10.58 -49.88 -8.33
C ALA A 3 -9.40 -48.99 -8.74
N ASP A 4 -9.31 -48.65 -10.03
CA ASP A 4 -8.60 -47.46 -10.50
C ASP A 4 -9.39 -46.21 -10.06
N GLY A 5 -9.40 -45.97 -8.76
CA GLY A 5 -9.95 -44.79 -8.10
C GLY A 5 -9.00 -43.61 -8.23
N ASN A 6 -8.62 -43.25 -9.47
CA ASN A 6 -7.89 -42.02 -9.76
C ASN A 6 -8.86 -40.85 -9.96
N GLN A 7 -9.90 -40.77 -9.11
CA GLN A 7 -10.73 -39.58 -9.04
C GLN A 7 -9.88 -38.47 -8.40
N ALA A 8 -9.37 -37.58 -9.25
CA ALA A 8 -8.77 -36.32 -8.85
C ALA A 8 -9.61 -35.71 -7.73
N ASN A 9 -8.96 -35.37 -6.61
CA ASN A 9 -9.58 -34.69 -5.47
C ASN A 9 -10.52 -33.58 -5.99
N PRO A 10 -11.86 -33.71 -5.85
CA PRO A 10 -12.78 -32.74 -6.42
C PRO A 10 -12.71 -31.39 -5.69
N TRP A 11 -12.17 -31.38 -4.46
CA TRP A 11 -12.01 -30.16 -3.67
C TRP A 11 -10.88 -29.30 -4.23
N HIS A 12 -11.23 -28.07 -4.58
CA HIS A 12 -10.30 -27.08 -5.11
C HIS A 12 -10.67 -25.69 -4.60
N TRP A 13 -9.69 -24.78 -4.64
CA TRP A 13 -9.97 -23.37 -4.38
C TRP A 13 -10.60 -22.70 -5.58
N TYR A 14 -11.56 -21.83 -5.30
CA TYR A 14 -12.27 -21.07 -6.30
C TYR A 14 -12.41 -19.62 -5.86
N GLU A 15 -12.05 -18.70 -6.74
CA GLU A 15 -12.26 -17.28 -6.53
C GLU A 15 -13.66 -16.89 -7.01
N TYR A 16 -14.56 -16.66 -6.06
CA TYR A 16 -15.92 -16.22 -6.33
C TYR A 16 -15.96 -14.77 -6.83
N GLU A 17 -16.86 -14.51 -7.78
CA GLU A 17 -17.10 -13.16 -8.26
C GLU A 17 -17.62 -12.25 -7.14
N VAL A 18 -16.96 -11.11 -7.00
CA VAL A 18 -17.41 -10.02 -6.15
C VAL A 18 -17.91 -8.89 -7.04
N GLY A 19 -19.01 -8.23 -6.64
CA GLY A 19 -19.61 -7.16 -7.45
C GLY A 19 -18.65 -5.98 -7.71
N LEU A 20 -18.99 -5.14 -8.69
CA LEU A 20 -18.16 -4.02 -9.17
C LEU A 20 -17.60 -3.14 -8.05
N ALA A 21 -18.42 -2.79 -7.05
CA ALA A 21 -18.00 -1.99 -5.90
C ALA A 21 -16.84 -2.63 -5.10
N SER A 22 -16.82 -3.96 -4.99
CA SER A 22 -15.72 -4.69 -4.35
C SER A 22 -14.45 -4.66 -5.18
N GLU A 23 -14.57 -4.82 -6.50
CA GLU A 23 -13.42 -4.76 -7.41
C GLU A 23 -12.78 -3.36 -7.39
N ILE A 24 -13.59 -2.31 -7.37
CA ILE A 24 -13.14 -0.92 -7.20
C ILE A 24 -12.46 -0.75 -5.84
N ALA A 25 -13.10 -1.19 -4.74
CA ALA A 25 -12.52 -1.06 -3.40
C ALA A 25 -11.17 -1.81 -3.28
N ARG A 26 -11.07 -3.01 -3.87
CA ARG A 26 -9.82 -3.81 -3.92
C ARG A 26 -8.73 -3.12 -4.75
N ALA A 27 -9.09 -2.56 -5.90
CA ALA A 27 -8.17 -1.80 -6.74
C ALA A 27 -7.71 -0.52 -6.05
N CYS A 28 -8.62 0.15 -5.32
CA CYS A 28 -8.36 1.34 -4.54
C CYS A 28 -7.33 1.07 -3.44
N VAL A 29 -7.56 0.09 -2.55
CA VAL A 29 -6.60 -0.25 -1.46
C VAL A 29 -5.18 -0.46 -2.00
N ARG A 30 -5.05 -1.17 -3.13
CA ARG A 30 -3.75 -1.45 -3.75
C ARG A 30 -3.10 -0.23 -4.40
N SER A 31 -3.89 0.60 -5.07
CA SER A 31 -3.39 1.81 -5.71
C SER A 31 -3.00 2.85 -4.65
N LEU A 32 -3.78 2.96 -3.58
CA LEU A 32 -3.47 3.81 -2.42
C LEU A 32 -2.16 3.40 -1.73
N THR A 33 -1.84 2.11 -1.64
CA THR A 33 -0.52 1.69 -1.11
C THR A 33 0.64 2.25 -1.95
N SER A 34 0.54 2.20 -3.27
CA SER A 34 1.56 2.78 -4.16
C SER A 34 1.57 4.30 -4.12
N PHE A 35 0.40 4.93 -3.96
CA PHE A 35 0.27 6.37 -3.77
C PHE A 35 0.94 6.85 -2.47
N LEU A 36 0.76 6.12 -1.36
CA LEU A 36 1.45 6.39 -0.09
C LEU A 36 2.98 6.35 -0.23
N ILE A 37 3.52 5.44 -1.04
CA ILE A 37 4.96 5.44 -1.35
C ILE A 37 5.34 6.74 -2.05
N GLY A 38 4.51 7.23 -2.97
CA GLY A 38 4.68 8.52 -3.64
C GLY A 38 4.69 9.71 -2.67
N LEU A 39 3.77 9.72 -1.70
CA LEU A 39 3.77 10.71 -0.63
C LEU A 39 5.04 10.61 0.22
N GLY A 40 5.52 9.41 0.53
CA GLY A 40 6.80 9.22 1.22
C GLY A 40 7.99 9.78 0.44
N CYS A 41 8.01 9.62 -0.89
CA CYS A 41 9.01 10.25 -1.76
C CYS A 41 8.91 11.77 -1.74
N ALA A 42 7.69 12.33 -1.79
CA ALA A 42 7.47 13.77 -1.67
C ALA A 42 7.95 14.31 -0.33
N PHE A 43 7.68 13.61 0.78
CA PHE A 43 8.19 13.97 2.09
C PHE A 43 9.71 14.07 2.11
N ALA A 44 10.42 13.07 1.58
CA ALA A 44 11.88 13.10 1.50
C ALA A 44 12.41 14.27 0.66
N LEU A 45 11.74 14.59 -0.45
CA LEU A 45 12.06 15.73 -1.31
C LEU A 45 11.79 17.07 -0.61
N ILE A 46 10.66 17.22 0.09
CA ILE A 46 10.31 18.43 0.85
C ILE A 46 11.35 18.69 1.93
N MET A 47 11.69 17.65 2.71
CA MET A 47 12.72 17.77 3.74
C MET A 47 14.07 18.13 3.14
N GLY A 48 14.45 17.51 2.02
CA GLY A 48 15.72 17.82 1.37
C GLY A 48 15.82 19.23 0.79
N MET A 49 14.76 19.69 0.14
CA MET A 49 14.69 21.05 -0.40
C MET A 49 14.57 22.12 0.69
N GLY A 50 13.82 21.83 1.77
CA GLY A 50 13.72 22.71 2.93
C GLY A 50 15.07 22.90 3.60
N LEU A 51 15.81 21.81 3.83
CA LEU A 51 17.18 21.89 4.36
C LEU A 51 18.10 22.68 3.44
N LEU A 52 17.99 22.51 2.12
CA LEU A 52 18.79 23.30 1.18
C LEU A 52 18.54 24.80 1.24
N ALA A 53 17.28 25.18 1.40
CA ALA A 53 16.87 26.58 1.48
C ALA A 53 17.24 27.22 2.83
N GLU A 54 17.26 26.44 3.93
CA GLU A 54 17.71 26.91 5.24
C GLU A 54 19.24 27.12 5.31
N GLU A 55 20.00 26.51 4.40
CA GLU A 55 21.47 26.52 4.38
C GLU A 55 22.11 27.55 3.44
N ASP A 56 21.34 28.42 2.79
CA ASP A 56 21.81 29.37 1.78
C ASP A 56 22.62 28.69 0.64
N LEU A 57 22.37 27.41 0.36
CA LEU A 57 23.12 26.59 -0.61
C LEU A 57 22.68 26.80 -2.06
N LEU A 58 21.66 27.62 -2.29
CA LEU A 58 21.13 27.89 -3.63
C LEU A 58 21.74 29.16 -4.24
N ASP A 59 22.61 29.87 -3.49
CA ASP A 59 23.32 31.09 -3.89
C ASP A 59 22.38 32.21 -4.41
N ASP A 60 21.07 32.12 -4.14
CA ASP A 60 20.02 33.06 -4.55
C ASP A 60 18.97 33.22 -3.43
N PRO A 61 19.01 34.34 -2.68
CA PRO A 61 18.09 34.61 -1.57
C PRO A 61 16.60 34.66 -1.96
N GLY A 62 16.30 34.96 -3.24
CA GLY A 62 14.93 34.95 -3.76
C GLY A 62 14.43 33.54 -4.00
N LEU A 63 15.30 32.66 -4.53
CA LEU A 63 15.00 31.25 -4.75
C LEU A 63 14.86 30.49 -3.42
N GLU A 64 15.71 30.79 -2.44
CA GLU A 64 15.68 30.16 -1.10
C GLU A 64 14.36 30.42 -0.38
N LYS A 65 13.91 31.68 -0.34
CA LYS A 65 12.61 32.03 0.24
C LYS A 65 11.45 31.37 -0.51
N ALA A 66 11.52 31.32 -1.84
CA ALA A 66 10.49 30.65 -2.64
C ALA A 66 10.43 29.15 -2.34
N VAL A 67 11.58 28.49 -2.19
CA VAL A 67 11.68 27.07 -1.84
C VAL A 67 11.22 26.80 -0.40
N ASP A 68 11.61 27.61 0.58
CA ASP A 68 11.15 27.48 1.96
C ASP A 68 9.62 27.58 2.05
N HIS A 69 9.03 28.62 1.45
CA HIS A 69 7.57 28.79 1.42
C HIS A 69 6.86 27.61 0.73
N LEU A 70 7.40 27.14 -0.40
CA LEU A 70 6.87 25.97 -1.09
C LEU A 70 6.98 24.71 -0.23
N SER A 71 8.09 24.53 0.50
CA SER A 71 8.33 23.36 1.36
C SER A 71 7.33 23.30 2.53
N ARG A 72 7.08 24.44 3.18
CA ARG A 72 6.10 24.56 4.28
C ARG A 72 4.68 24.28 3.80
N MET A 73 4.29 24.86 2.66
CA MET A 73 2.99 24.59 2.06
C MET A 73 2.86 23.13 1.65
N SER A 74 3.92 22.57 1.06
CA SER A 74 3.97 21.16 0.67
C SER A 74 3.84 20.22 1.85
N MET A 75 4.37 20.56 3.03
CA MET A 75 4.16 19.77 4.24
C MET A 75 2.69 19.73 4.65
N GLY A 76 2.00 20.88 4.65
CA GLY A 76 0.58 20.96 4.96
C GLY A 76 -0.29 20.16 3.99
N VAL A 77 -0.03 20.33 2.68
CA VAL A 77 -0.71 19.58 1.61
C VAL A 77 -0.43 18.08 1.71
N LEU A 78 0.81 17.68 2.03
CA LEU A 78 1.19 16.28 2.22
C LEU A 78 0.42 15.65 3.38
N LEU A 79 0.34 16.31 4.53
CA LEU A 79 -0.43 15.83 5.68
C LEU A 79 -1.91 15.67 5.35
N ALA A 80 -2.50 16.64 4.63
CA ALA A 80 -3.88 16.55 4.16
C ALA A 80 -4.09 15.34 3.23
N PHE A 81 -3.22 15.12 2.25
CA PHE A 81 -3.32 13.96 1.37
C PHE A 81 -3.10 12.64 2.10
N VAL A 82 -2.16 12.55 3.05
CA VAL A 82 -1.96 11.34 3.88
C VAL A 82 -3.26 11.01 4.62
N LEU A 83 -3.90 12.00 5.24
CA LEU A 83 -5.14 11.81 5.98
C LEU A 83 -6.29 11.34 5.07
N VAL A 84 -6.46 11.97 3.91
CA VAL A 84 -7.47 11.59 2.90
C VAL A 84 -7.22 10.17 2.38
N VAL A 85 -5.98 9.81 2.08
CA VAL A 85 -5.59 8.49 1.57
C VAL A 85 -5.80 7.40 2.62
N CYS A 86 -5.46 7.68 3.88
CA CYS A 86 -5.71 6.79 5.00
C CYS A 86 -7.21 6.58 5.22
N ALA A 87 -8.02 7.65 5.16
CA ALA A 87 -9.48 7.57 5.25
C ALA A 87 -10.07 6.73 4.11
N ALA A 88 -9.68 7.03 2.86
CA ALA A 88 -10.10 6.29 1.68
C ALA A 88 -9.68 4.81 1.74
N GLY A 89 -8.46 4.54 2.23
CA GLY A 89 -7.93 3.19 2.42
C GLY A 89 -8.68 2.39 3.48
N ALA A 90 -9.05 3.03 4.58
CA ALA A 90 -9.85 2.44 5.65
C ALA A 90 -11.26 2.08 5.16
N VAL A 91 -11.93 3.01 4.48
CA VAL A 91 -13.26 2.81 3.89
C VAL A 91 -13.22 1.73 2.81
N ALA A 92 -12.25 1.78 1.89
CA ALA A 92 -12.10 0.78 0.84
C ALA A 92 -11.80 -0.61 1.40
N SER A 93 -11.01 -0.72 2.48
CA SER A 93 -10.75 -1.99 3.17
C SER A 93 -12.02 -2.58 3.77
N PHE A 94 -12.82 -1.76 4.45
CA PHE A 94 -14.11 -2.17 5.00
C PHE A 94 -15.10 -2.59 3.89
N LEU A 95 -15.23 -1.80 2.83
CA LEU A 95 -16.09 -2.11 1.69
C LEU A 95 -15.68 -3.43 1.04
N ARG A 96 -14.37 -3.66 0.85
CA ARG A 96 -13.82 -4.93 0.35
C ARG A 96 -14.26 -6.09 1.23
N GLU A 97 -14.08 -6.03 2.53
CA GLU A 97 -14.45 -7.11 3.46
C GLU A 97 -15.95 -7.41 3.43
N SER A 98 -16.77 -6.36 3.59
CA SER A 98 -18.23 -6.45 3.63
C SER A 98 -18.81 -7.04 2.34
N THR A 99 -18.36 -6.54 1.19
CA THR A 99 -18.83 -7.00 -0.12
C THR A 99 -18.36 -8.41 -0.45
N THR A 100 -17.13 -8.79 -0.05
CA THR A 100 -16.60 -10.15 -0.24
C THR A 100 -17.42 -11.16 0.56
N SER A 101 -17.68 -10.84 1.84
CA SER A 101 -18.50 -11.67 2.71
C SER A 101 -19.92 -11.85 2.17
N LYS A 102 -20.56 -10.77 1.71
CA LYS A 102 -21.89 -10.84 1.07
C LYS A 102 -21.86 -11.66 -0.23
N ALA A 103 -20.85 -11.50 -1.07
CA ALA A 103 -20.73 -12.23 -2.33
C ALA A 103 -20.61 -13.75 -2.11
N ILE A 104 -19.84 -14.17 -1.11
CA ILE A 104 -19.67 -15.59 -0.79
C ILE A 104 -20.96 -16.17 -0.20
N VAL A 105 -21.65 -15.45 0.68
CA VAL A 105 -22.97 -15.86 1.18
C VAL A 105 -23.97 -16.00 0.03
N ASN A 106 -23.98 -15.06 -0.92
CA ASN A 106 -24.85 -15.14 -2.09
C ASN A 106 -24.45 -16.28 -3.05
N ALA A 107 -23.16 -16.60 -3.16
CA ALA A 107 -22.71 -17.76 -3.92
C ALA A 107 -23.19 -19.08 -3.28
N ALA A 108 -23.05 -19.21 -1.95
CA ALA A 108 -23.59 -20.34 -1.22
C ALA A 108 -25.12 -20.47 -1.41
N ALA A 109 -25.86 -19.37 -1.29
CA ALA A 109 -27.31 -19.35 -1.48
C ALA A 109 -27.75 -19.72 -2.91
N ARG A 110 -26.90 -19.46 -3.92
CA ARG A 110 -27.14 -19.84 -5.32
C ARG A 110 -26.75 -21.29 -5.65
N GLY A 111 -26.38 -22.09 -4.65
CA GLY A 111 -26.04 -23.49 -4.83
C GLY A 111 -24.60 -23.73 -5.30
N ALA A 112 -23.65 -22.88 -4.90
CA ALA A 112 -22.24 -23.14 -5.14
C ALA A 112 -21.83 -24.52 -4.61
N SER A 113 -21.02 -25.26 -5.38
CA SER A 113 -20.55 -26.60 -5.01
C SER A 113 -19.77 -26.57 -3.69
N ARG A 114 -19.99 -27.58 -2.83
CA ARG A 114 -19.21 -27.77 -1.61
C ARG A 114 -17.72 -28.06 -1.88
N HIS A 115 -17.42 -28.59 -3.05
CA HIS A 115 -16.05 -28.87 -3.47
C HIS A 115 -15.29 -27.61 -3.96
N ALA A 116 -16.00 -26.55 -4.33
CA ALA A 116 -15.41 -25.28 -4.74
C ALA A 116 -15.25 -24.37 -3.51
N VAL A 117 -14.20 -24.57 -2.74
CA VAL A 117 -13.95 -23.82 -1.50
C VAL A 117 -13.49 -22.38 -1.84
N PRO A 118 -13.96 -21.33 -1.14
CA PRO A 118 -13.50 -19.97 -1.40
C PRO A 118 -11.97 -19.86 -1.31
N SER A 119 -11.38 -19.03 -2.17
CA SER A 119 -9.93 -18.85 -2.19
C SER A 119 -9.38 -18.33 -0.84
N PRO A 120 -8.11 -18.62 -0.48
CA PRO A 120 -7.53 -18.18 0.80
C PRO A 120 -7.66 -16.68 1.08
N ASP A 121 -7.54 -15.83 0.04
CA ASP A 121 -7.74 -14.37 0.15
C ASP A 121 -9.19 -13.99 0.53
N GLN A 122 -10.16 -14.75 0.01
CA GLN A 122 -11.57 -14.60 0.32
C GLN A 122 -11.88 -15.11 1.73
N VAL A 123 -11.36 -16.29 2.11
CA VAL A 123 -11.48 -16.83 3.47
C VAL A 123 -10.91 -15.83 4.48
N ARG A 124 -9.71 -15.28 4.24
CA ARG A 124 -9.09 -14.25 5.08
C ARG A 124 -9.99 -13.04 5.30
N SER A 125 -10.72 -12.62 4.27
CA SER A 125 -11.63 -11.47 4.35
C SER A 125 -12.92 -11.77 5.13
N VAL A 126 -13.29 -13.06 5.27
CA VAL A 126 -14.48 -13.51 6.00
C VAL A 126 -14.15 -13.90 7.45
N THR A 127 -12.95 -14.42 7.71
CA THR A 127 -12.51 -14.84 9.05
C THR A 127 -11.73 -13.75 9.80
N GLY A 128 -11.38 -12.65 9.12
CA GLY A 128 -10.61 -11.54 9.70
C GLY A 128 -11.34 -10.78 10.80
N LYS A 129 -10.64 -9.86 11.48
CA LYS A 129 -11.30 -8.91 12.40
C LYS A 129 -12.15 -7.94 11.58
N PRO A 130 -13.43 -7.74 11.92
CA PRO A 130 -14.30 -6.87 11.13
C PRO A 130 -13.83 -5.41 11.22
N ALA A 131 -13.76 -4.74 10.07
CA ALA A 131 -13.53 -3.29 9.99
C ALA A 131 -12.26 -2.80 10.71
N GLU A 132 -11.22 -3.65 10.81
CA GLU A 132 -10.01 -3.38 11.60
C GLU A 132 -9.30 -2.10 11.16
N ALA A 133 -9.16 -1.88 9.84
CA ALA A 133 -8.54 -0.66 9.31
C ALA A 133 -9.36 0.61 9.62
N LEU A 134 -10.70 0.50 9.64
CA LEU A 134 -11.60 1.61 9.94
C LEU A 134 -11.62 1.93 11.43
N ALA A 135 -11.60 0.90 12.28
CA ALA A 135 -11.45 1.05 13.71
C ALA A 135 -10.11 1.70 14.08
N PHE A 136 -9.01 1.22 13.49
CA PHE A 136 -7.69 1.80 13.69
C PHE A 136 -7.65 3.27 13.24
N PHE A 137 -8.15 3.58 12.05
CA PHE A 137 -8.21 4.94 11.54
C PHE A 137 -9.01 5.86 12.47
N GLY A 138 -10.20 5.44 12.92
CA GLY A 138 -11.03 6.22 13.84
C GLY A 138 -10.35 6.45 15.19
N TRP A 139 -9.88 5.39 15.85
CA TRP A 139 -9.23 5.53 17.16
C TRP A 139 -7.92 6.31 17.11
N ALA A 140 -7.07 6.04 16.11
CA ALA A 140 -5.79 6.74 15.98
C ALA A 140 -5.99 8.26 15.79
N ASN A 141 -6.91 8.66 14.90
CA ASN A 141 -7.18 10.09 14.69
C ASN A 141 -7.89 10.74 15.88
N ALA A 142 -8.78 10.02 16.59
CA ALA A 142 -9.38 10.52 17.81
C ALA A 142 -8.33 10.78 18.91
N VAL A 143 -7.36 9.86 19.06
CA VAL A 143 -6.27 10.00 20.03
C VAL A 143 -5.28 11.11 19.64
N LEU A 144 -5.05 11.34 18.35
CA LEU A 144 -4.18 12.44 17.90
C LEU A 144 -4.86 13.81 18.02
N ALA A 145 -6.14 13.92 17.63
CA ALA A 145 -6.87 15.18 17.66
C ALA A 145 -7.40 15.54 19.06
N GLY A 146 -7.70 14.55 19.90
CA GLY A 146 -8.25 14.77 21.25
C GLY A 146 -7.40 15.68 22.14
N PRO A 147 -6.08 15.43 22.31
CA PRO A 147 -5.19 16.30 23.05
C PRO A 147 -5.11 17.72 22.49
N LEU A 148 -5.12 17.86 21.16
CA LEU A 148 -5.15 19.18 20.51
C LEU A 148 -6.45 19.93 20.83
N GLY A 149 -7.59 19.23 20.90
CA GLY A 149 -8.86 19.80 21.36
C GLY A 149 -8.78 20.25 22.82
N VAL A 150 -8.17 19.45 23.71
CA VAL A 150 -7.98 19.84 25.12
C VAL A 150 -7.08 21.07 25.26
N ILE A 151 -5.98 21.14 24.49
CA ILE A 151 -5.10 22.31 24.47
C ILE A 151 -5.85 23.54 23.94
N GLY A 152 -6.60 23.39 22.84
CA GLY A 152 -7.43 24.47 22.29
C GLY A 152 -8.46 24.98 23.29
N LEU A 153 -9.07 24.10 24.08
CA LEU A 153 -9.99 24.50 25.16
C LEU A 153 -9.28 25.34 26.23
N ILE A 154 -8.06 24.94 26.62
CA ILE A 154 -7.27 25.69 27.61
C ILE A 154 -6.95 27.09 27.08
N VAL A 155 -6.57 27.22 25.80
CA VAL A 155 -6.29 28.50 25.14
C VAL A 155 -7.53 29.39 25.11
N VAL A 156 -8.68 28.86 24.64
CA VAL A 156 -9.95 29.61 24.59
C VAL A 156 -10.37 30.09 25.99
N LEU A 157 -10.17 29.26 27.02
CA LEU A 157 -10.50 29.62 28.40
C LEU A 157 -9.51 30.62 29.03
N ALA A 158 -8.25 30.65 28.58
CA ALA A 158 -7.19 31.48 29.15
C ALA A 158 -7.05 32.85 28.49
N GLU A 159 -7.22 32.93 27.16
CA GLU A 159 -6.94 34.13 26.36
C GLU A 159 -8.21 34.95 26.05
N GLY A 160 -9.40 34.42 26.36
CA GLY A 160 -10.69 35.05 26.05
C GLY A 160 -11.22 34.65 24.67
N ASP A 161 -12.48 35.00 24.40
CA ASP A 161 -13.27 34.51 23.25
C ASP A 161 -12.84 35.15 21.92
N ASP A 162 -11.65 34.77 21.45
CA ASP A 162 -11.21 35.00 20.08
C ASP A 162 -11.92 34.02 19.13
N ALA A 163 -12.64 34.57 18.15
CA ALA A 163 -13.50 33.79 17.25
C ALA A 163 -12.72 32.75 16.43
N GLU A 164 -11.46 33.04 16.09
CA GLU A 164 -10.59 32.12 15.35
C GLU A 164 -10.17 30.94 16.23
N SER A 165 -9.71 31.21 17.44
CA SER A 165 -9.34 30.20 18.45
C SER A 165 -10.53 29.30 18.80
N THR A 166 -11.72 29.87 19.01
CA THR A 166 -12.96 29.11 19.28
C THR A 166 -13.38 28.24 18.09
N LEU A 167 -13.20 28.71 16.85
CA LEU A 167 -13.49 27.95 15.63
C LEU A 167 -12.53 26.78 15.44
N ILE A 168 -11.22 27.00 15.60
CA ILE A 168 -10.21 25.94 15.50
C ILE A 168 -10.45 24.87 16.56
N PHE A 169 -10.68 25.28 17.81
CA PHE A 169 -11.05 24.36 18.89
C PHE A 169 -12.28 23.51 18.55
N SER A 170 -13.35 24.15 18.05
CA SER A 170 -14.60 23.46 17.69
C SER A 170 -14.39 22.45 16.57
N LEU A 171 -13.59 22.80 15.55
CA LEU A 171 -13.28 21.92 14.43
C LEU A 171 -12.47 20.71 14.88
N VAL A 172 -11.41 20.92 15.66
CA VAL A 172 -10.53 19.84 16.14
C VAL A 172 -11.31 18.89 17.07
N THR A 173 -12.11 19.44 17.99
CA THR A 173 -12.92 18.65 18.92
C THR A 173 -14.03 17.89 18.19
N GLY A 174 -14.75 18.55 17.27
CA GLY A 174 -15.76 17.91 16.43
C GLY A 174 -15.18 16.78 15.59
N TYR A 175 -14.00 16.99 14.99
CA TYR A 175 -13.27 15.95 14.28
C TYR A 175 -12.90 14.77 15.17
N ALA A 176 -12.37 15.02 16.37
CA ALA A 176 -12.02 13.97 17.33
C ALA A 176 -13.24 13.12 17.73
N LEU A 177 -14.38 13.76 17.99
CA LEU A 177 -15.65 13.09 18.32
C LEU A 177 -16.17 12.23 17.17
N ILE A 178 -16.13 12.75 15.94
CA ILE A 178 -16.51 11.98 14.74
C ILE A 178 -15.60 10.75 14.60
N MET A 179 -14.29 10.91 14.77
CA MET A 179 -13.35 9.80 14.64
C MET A 179 -13.49 8.77 15.75
N ALA A 180 -13.78 9.19 16.99
CA ALA A 180 -14.11 8.29 18.10
C ALA A 180 -15.40 7.50 17.80
N PHE A 181 -16.42 8.16 17.25
CA PHE A 181 -17.66 7.49 16.83
C PHE A 181 -17.39 6.47 15.71
N VAL A 182 -16.57 6.80 14.71
CA VAL A 182 -16.16 5.85 13.66
C VAL A 182 -15.44 4.64 14.26
N GLY A 183 -14.52 4.85 15.21
CA GLY A 183 -13.83 3.78 15.92
C GLY A 183 -14.78 2.87 16.72
N TYR A 184 -15.74 3.47 17.43
CA TYR A 184 -16.77 2.77 18.19
C TYR A 184 -17.72 1.98 17.27
N ALA A 185 -18.29 2.62 16.26
CA ALA A 185 -19.20 2.00 15.31
C ALA A 185 -18.56 0.81 14.60
N SER A 186 -17.29 0.94 14.20
CA SER A 186 -16.54 -0.12 13.52
C SER A 186 -16.35 -1.37 14.38
N SER A 187 -16.09 -1.18 15.68
CA SER A 187 -15.81 -2.27 16.61
C SER A 187 -17.08 -2.92 17.18
N HIS A 188 -18.14 -2.15 17.41
CA HIS A 188 -19.33 -2.63 18.13
C HIS A 188 -20.55 -2.82 17.22
N LEU A 189 -20.83 -1.88 16.31
CA LEU A 189 -22.06 -1.91 15.50
C LEU A 189 -21.92 -2.82 14.26
N LEU A 190 -20.73 -2.91 13.67
CA LEU A 190 -20.51 -3.66 12.43
C LEU A 190 -20.20 -5.15 12.68
N THR A 191 -19.73 -5.50 13.87
CA THR A 191 -19.31 -6.86 14.26
C THR A 191 -20.43 -7.90 14.16
N PRO A 192 -21.65 -7.67 14.72
CA PRO A 192 -22.71 -8.68 14.69
C PRO A 192 -23.13 -9.07 13.25
N ALA A 193 -23.17 -8.08 12.35
CA ALA A 193 -23.52 -8.33 10.96
C ALA A 193 -22.43 -9.13 10.22
N HIS A 194 -21.16 -8.93 10.56
CA HIS A 194 -20.04 -9.69 10.02
C HIS A 194 -20.06 -11.14 10.52
N GLU A 195 -20.27 -11.35 11.82
CA GLU A 195 -20.34 -12.67 12.44
C GLU A 195 -21.49 -13.52 11.90
N ARG A 196 -22.68 -12.92 11.70
CA ARG A 196 -23.81 -13.60 11.04
C ARG A 196 -23.46 -14.08 9.64
N ARG A 197 -22.70 -13.30 8.86
CA ARG A 197 -22.26 -13.71 7.52
C ARG A 197 -21.21 -14.81 7.59
N HIS A 198 -20.22 -14.68 8.48
CA HIS A 198 -19.22 -15.72 8.72
C HIS A 198 -19.89 -17.06 9.07
N ALA A 199 -20.86 -17.07 9.99
CA ALA A 199 -21.59 -18.27 10.37
C ALA A 199 -22.32 -18.92 9.19
N ARG A 200 -22.93 -18.14 8.28
CA ARG A 200 -23.57 -18.66 7.06
C ARG A 200 -22.57 -19.27 6.08
N VAL A 201 -21.39 -18.65 5.90
CA VAL A 201 -20.33 -19.21 5.06
C VAL A 201 -19.83 -20.53 5.65
N ALA A 202 -19.57 -20.55 6.94
CA ALA A 202 -19.12 -21.72 7.68
C ALA A 202 -20.17 -22.85 7.68
N ALA A 203 -21.46 -22.54 7.64
CA ALA A 203 -22.53 -23.54 7.53
C ALA A 203 -22.55 -24.25 6.16
N HIS A 204 -22.09 -23.59 5.09
CA HIS A 204 -22.08 -24.17 3.75
C HIS A 204 -20.80 -24.97 3.45
N TRP A 205 -19.63 -24.40 3.78
CA TRP A 205 -18.33 -25.08 3.67
C TRP A 205 -17.84 -25.50 5.06
N THR A 206 -17.73 -26.82 5.26
CA THR A 206 -17.28 -27.38 6.53
C THR A 206 -15.75 -27.28 6.67
N SER A 207 -15.24 -27.46 7.89
CA SER A 207 -13.79 -27.57 8.13
C SER A 207 -13.15 -28.70 7.31
N ASN A 208 -13.86 -29.81 7.13
CA ASN A 208 -13.42 -30.94 6.32
C ASN A 208 -13.33 -30.54 4.84
N ASP A 209 -14.31 -29.81 4.30
CA ASP A 209 -14.23 -29.33 2.91
C ASP A 209 -13.00 -28.45 2.69
N GLU A 210 -12.73 -27.55 3.63
CA GLU A 210 -11.54 -26.70 3.59
C GLU A 210 -10.26 -27.53 3.69
N GLU A 211 -10.18 -28.48 4.63
CA GLU A 211 -9.02 -29.37 4.80
C GLU A 211 -8.74 -30.19 3.53
N GLN A 212 -9.75 -30.74 2.88
CA GLN A 212 -9.60 -31.49 1.63
C GLN A 212 -9.06 -30.61 0.50
N ALA A 213 -9.42 -29.32 0.46
CA ALA A 213 -8.85 -28.35 -0.49
C ALA A 213 -7.41 -27.96 -0.15
N TRP A 214 -6.99 -28.05 1.12
CA TRP A 214 -5.61 -27.78 1.55
C TRP A 214 -4.66 -28.97 1.35
N LYS A 215 -5.14 -30.22 1.38
CA LYS A 215 -4.29 -31.43 1.24
C LYS A 215 -3.37 -31.42 0.00
N PRO A 216 -3.83 -31.10 -1.22
CA PRO A 216 -2.97 -31.06 -2.40
C PRO A 216 -1.85 -30.01 -2.30
N VAL A 217 -2.10 -28.92 -1.57
CA VAL A 217 -1.14 -27.84 -1.35
C VAL A 217 -0.06 -28.27 -0.36
N GLU A 218 -0.47 -28.94 0.71
CA GLU A 218 0.47 -29.48 1.69
C GLU A 218 1.38 -30.54 1.08
N GLN A 219 0.82 -31.42 0.25
CA GLN A 219 1.57 -32.42 -0.49
C GLN A 219 2.58 -31.76 -1.44
N ALA A 220 2.12 -30.81 -2.26
CA ALA A 220 3.00 -30.04 -3.13
C ALA A 220 4.14 -29.35 -2.36
N ARG A 221 3.84 -28.78 -1.19
CA ARG A 221 4.85 -28.13 -0.34
C ARG A 221 5.89 -29.12 0.18
N ARG A 222 5.50 -30.36 0.51
CA ARG A 222 6.43 -31.42 0.93
C ARG A 222 7.32 -31.86 -0.23
N ASP A 223 6.73 -32.04 -1.42
CA ASP A 223 7.44 -32.48 -2.62
C ASP A 223 8.46 -31.42 -3.11
N SER A 224 8.12 -30.15 -2.98
CA SER A 224 9.01 -29.03 -3.32
C SER A 224 10.02 -28.67 -2.25
N ALA A 225 9.84 -29.11 -1.00
CA ALA A 225 10.76 -28.77 0.10
C ALA A 225 12.22 -29.19 -0.14
N GLY A 226 12.44 -30.17 -1.04
CA GLY A 226 13.77 -30.59 -1.50
C GLY A 226 14.26 -29.96 -2.81
N LYS A 227 13.37 -29.39 -3.63
CA LYS A 227 13.70 -28.81 -4.95
C LYS A 227 13.71 -27.28 -4.87
N LYS A 228 14.75 -26.73 -4.26
CA LYS A 228 14.98 -25.28 -4.22
C LYS A 228 15.53 -24.82 -5.56
N THR A 229 14.66 -24.53 -6.54
CA THR A 229 15.08 -23.69 -7.65
C THR A 229 15.25 -22.27 -7.14
N PRO A 230 16.46 -21.69 -7.12
CA PRO A 230 16.63 -20.30 -6.73
C PRO A 230 15.77 -19.44 -7.66
N PRO A 231 15.05 -18.44 -7.12
CA PRO A 231 14.28 -17.53 -7.95
C PRO A 231 15.24 -16.90 -8.95
N ARG A 232 15.03 -17.16 -10.26
CA ARG A 232 15.84 -16.50 -11.29
C ARG A 232 15.69 -14.99 -11.08
N PRO A 233 16.78 -14.24 -10.81
CA PRO A 233 16.67 -12.82 -10.58
C PRO A 233 16.21 -12.17 -11.88
N SER A 234 14.97 -11.68 -11.92
CA SER A 234 14.49 -10.98 -13.10
C SER A 234 15.26 -9.67 -13.24
N ILE A 235 15.63 -9.35 -14.49
CA ILE A 235 16.23 -8.05 -14.84
C ILE A 235 15.36 -6.92 -14.31
N ALA A 236 14.03 -7.07 -14.39
CA ALA A 236 13.05 -6.17 -13.80
C ALA A 236 13.24 -5.95 -12.29
N LYS A 237 13.38 -7.02 -11.49
CA LYS A 237 13.63 -6.91 -10.05
C LYS A 237 14.96 -6.22 -9.78
N ARG A 238 16.02 -6.52 -10.55
CA ARG A 238 17.32 -5.84 -10.41
C ARG A 238 17.21 -4.34 -10.67
N CYS A 239 16.52 -3.92 -11.72
CA CYS A 239 16.28 -2.51 -12.02
C CYS A 239 15.44 -1.83 -10.93
N LEU A 240 14.40 -2.48 -10.41
CA LEU A 240 13.56 -1.94 -9.34
C LEU A 240 14.29 -1.85 -8.00
N TYR A 241 15.06 -2.87 -7.62
CA TYR A 241 15.91 -2.82 -6.42
C TYR A 241 17.05 -1.83 -6.58
N GLY A 242 17.62 -1.72 -7.78
CA GLY A 242 18.59 -0.69 -8.12
C GLY A 242 18.00 0.71 -7.96
N ALA A 243 16.81 0.97 -8.51
CA ALA A 243 16.10 2.22 -8.33
C ALA A 243 15.83 2.53 -6.85
N ALA A 244 15.32 1.56 -6.08
CA ALA A 244 15.08 1.72 -4.65
C ALA A 244 16.39 1.97 -3.89
N GLY A 245 17.48 1.29 -4.25
CA GLY A 245 18.81 1.47 -3.68
C GLY A 245 19.42 2.83 -4.00
N LEU A 246 19.23 3.35 -5.21
CA LEU A 246 19.66 4.69 -5.59
C LEU A 246 18.85 5.77 -4.85
N TRP A 247 17.54 5.57 -4.67
CA TRP A 247 16.72 6.48 -3.87
C TRP A 247 17.13 6.48 -2.40
N LEU A 248 17.28 5.29 -1.79
CA LEU A 248 17.78 5.15 -0.41
C LEU A 248 19.18 5.74 -0.27
N GLY A 249 20.08 5.47 -1.22
CA GLY A 249 21.44 5.99 -1.24
C GLY A 249 21.47 7.51 -1.37
N GLY A 250 20.61 8.09 -2.22
CA GLY A 250 20.45 9.53 -2.33
C GLY A 250 19.96 10.15 -1.02
N VAL A 251 18.89 9.60 -0.43
CA VAL A 251 18.35 10.09 0.85
C VAL A 251 19.41 9.96 1.95
N LEU A 252 20.14 8.85 2.00
CA LEU A 252 21.18 8.63 3.00
C LEU A 252 22.38 9.56 2.79
N ALA A 253 22.79 9.82 1.55
CA ALA A 253 23.83 10.80 1.24
C ALA A 253 23.44 12.19 1.73
N LEU A 254 22.21 12.62 1.45
CA LEU A 254 21.66 13.87 1.93
C LEU A 254 21.62 13.94 3.46
N GLN A 255 21.10 12.89 4.13
CA GLN A 255 21.05 12.82 5.59
C GLN A 255 22.44 12.83 6.23
N MET A 256 23.42 12.13 5.65
CA MET A 256 24.80 12.13 6.14
C MET A 256 25.46 13.50 6.00
N SER A 257 25.27 14.19 4.87
CA SER A 257 25.74 15.56 4.67
C SER A 257 25.16 16.54 5.69
N VAL A 258 23.89 16.35 6.06
CA VAL A 258 23.22 17.18 7.07
C VAL A 258 23.67 16.82 8.50
N LEU A 259 23.86 15.53 8.82
CA LEU A 259 24.31 15.09 10.14
C LEU A 259 25.76 15.51 10.43
N THR A 260 26.62 15.58 9.41
CA THR A 260 27.99 16.10 9.56
C THR A 260 28.04 17.57 9.97
N ARG A 261 26.95 18.33 9.75
CA ARG A 261 26.82 19.72 10.20
C ARG A 261 26.84 19.88 11.73
N CYS A 262 26.39 18.86 12.48
CA CYS A 262 26.24 18.92 13.94
C CYS A 262 27.28 18.07 14.70
N ALA A 263 28.20 17.39 14.01
CA ALA A 263 29.20 16.53 14.64
C ALA A 263 30.41 17.31 15.21
N GLY A 264 30.58 18.58 14.81
CA GLY A 264 31.64 19.50 15.24
C GLY A 264 31.35 20.25 16.54
N GLY A 265 31.03 19.55 17.63
CA GLY A 265 30.97 20.17 18.97
C GLY A 265 29.80 21.14 19.25
N LYS A 266 29.49 21.30 20.54
CA LYS A 266 28.30 22.00 21.07
C LYS A 266 28.21 23.52 20.79
N TYR A 267 29.15 24.12 20.05
CA TYR A 267 29.24 25.56 19.85
C TYR A 267 29.27 26.02 18.38
N GLU A 268 29.43 25.13 17.39
CA GLU A 268 29.55 25.52 15.97
C GLU A 268 28.20 25.59 15.21
N CYS A 269 27.09 25.17 15.80
CA CYS A 269 25.75 25.31 15.18
C CYS A 269 25.19 26.75 15.23
N LYS A 270 26.01 27.76 15.57
CA LYS A 270 25.54 29.14 15.82
C LYS A 270 26.24 30.22 14.99
N GLU A 271 27.19 29.88 14.11
CA GLU A 271 27.90 30.87 13.28
C GLU A 271 27.64 30.65 11.78
N THR A 272 27.35 31.76 11.09
CA THR A 272 27.01 31.88 9.66
C THR A 272 28.20 31.81 8.70
N THR A 273 29.32 31.22 9.11
CA THR A 273 30.49 31.02 8.24
C THR A 273 31.19 29.75 8.67
N TYR A 274 30.99 28.68 7.90
CA TYR A 274 31.66 27.40 8.12
C TYR A 274 33.01 27.38 7.40
N SER A 275 33.82 26.37 7.71
CA SER A 275 35.01 26.10 6.90
C SER A 275 34.58 25.56 5.52
N SER A 276 35.19 26.11 4.45
CA SER A 276 35.04 25.70 3.04
C SER A 276 34.85 24.19 2.74
N PRO A 277 35.52 23.24 3.43
CA PRO A 277 35.30 21.82 3.17
C PRO A 277 33.93 21.27 3.61
N ILE A 278 33.26 21.85 4.61
CA ILE A 278 31.96 21.38 5.09
C ILE A 278 30.85 21.80 4.11
N GLU A 279 30.90 23.04 3.63
CA GLU A 279 29.97 23.57 2.61
C GLU A 279 30.05 22.78 1.29
N ALA A 280 31.26 22.47 0.82
CA ALA A 280 31.47 21.65 -0.38
C ALA A 280 30.92 20.22 -0.23
N LEU A 281 30.93 19.66 0.98
CA LEU A 281 30.43 18.31 1.28
C LEU A 281 28.90 18.25 1.32
N ILE A 282 28.26 19.35 1.72
CA ILE A 282 26.80 19.48 1.71
C ILE A 282 26.29 19.74 0.29
N ALA A 283 26.89 20.67 -0.45
CA ALA A 283 26.58 20.90 -1.88
C ALA A 283 26.80 19.63 -2.72
N GLY A 284 27.85 18.87 -2.43
CA GLY A 284 28.10 17.56 -3.05
C GLY A 284 26.99 16.54 -2.75
N GLY A 285 26.53 16.45 -1.50
CA GLY A 285 25.44 15.55 -1.10
C GLY A 285 24.13 15.81 -1.84
N VAL A 286 23.85 17.07 -2.14
CA VAL A 286 22.64 17.53 -2.84
C VAL A 286 22.67 17.17 -4.32
N TRP A 287 23.78 17.43 -5.00
CA TRP A 287 23.94 17.04 -6.40
C TRP A 287 23.90 15.51 -6.56
N ILE A 288 24.54 14.79 -5.64
CA ILE A 288 24.47 13.32 -5.57
C ILE A 288 23.00 12.88 -5.43
N PHE A 289 22.24 13.50 -4.54
CA PHE A 289 20.81 13.21 -4.37
C PHE A 289 19.99 13.45 -5.64
N ALA A 290 20.11 14.61 -6.28
CA ALA A 290 19.36 14.97 -7.48
C ALA A 290 19.63 14.01 -8.66
N VAL A 291 20.90 13.66 -8.87
CA VAL A 291 21.31 12.70 -9.92
C VAL A 291 20.80 11.29 -9.60
N LEU A 292 20.97 10.81 -8.35
CA LEU A 292 20.55 9.47 -7.94
C LEU A 292 19.03 9.29 -8.03
N ILE A 293 18.23 10.31 -7.69
CA ILE A 293 16.77 10.26 -7.86
C ILE A 293 16.39 10.14 -9.33
N SER A 294 16.97 10.97 -10.20
CA SER A 294 16.67 10.99 -11.63
C SER A 294 17.03 9.67 -12.31
N VAL A 295 18.22 9.14 -12.02
CA VAL A 295 18.67 7.83 -12.52
C VAL A 295 17.81 6.69 -11.95
N GLY A 296 17.45 6.77 -10.67
CA GLY A 296 16.53 5.80 -10.04
C GLY A 296 15.16 5.79 -10.71
N MET A 297 14.62 6.96 -11.09
CA MET A 297 13.34 7.08 -11.79
C MET A 297 13.40 6.42 -13.18
N LEU A 298 14.47 6.68 -13.95
CA LEU A 298 14.69 6.04 -15.25
C LEU A 298 14.78 4.52 -15.12
N LEU A 299 15.54 4.02 -14.14
CA LEU A 299 15.67 2.59 -13.86
C LEU A 299 14.34 1.95 -13.44
N ALA A 300 13.51 2.67 -12.69
CA ALA A 300 12.18 2.20 -12.32
C ALA A 300 11.28 2.04 -13.55
N VAL A 301 11.28 3.00 -14.47
CA VAL A 301 10.52 2.93 -15.75
C VAL A 301 10.98 1.74 -16.59
N ILE A 302 12.30 1.59 -16.77
CA ILE A 302 12.88 0.47 -17.52
C ILE A 302 12.54 -0.87 -16.86
N GLY A 303 12.68 -0.96 -15.53
CA GLY A 303 12.36 -2.16 -14.76
C GLY A 303 10.89 -2.57 -14.90
N VAL A 304 9.98 -1.59 -14.95
CA VAL A 304 8.55 -1.83 -15.16
C VAL A 304 8.24 -2.35 -16.57
N LEU A 305 8.90 -1.81 -17.61
CA LEU A 305 8.73 -2.30 -18.98
C LEU A 305 9.21 -3.75 -19.12
N PHE A 306 10.35 -4.08 -18.50
CA PHE A 306 10.84 -5.46 -18.46
C PHE A 306 9.91 -6.38 -17.67
N ASP A 307 9.39 -5.96 -16.51
CA ASP A 307 8.43 -6.77 -15.74
C ASP A 307 7.18 -7.01 -16.58
N TRP A 308 6.63 -5.98 -17.23
CA TRP A 308 5.45 -6.11 -18.08
C TRP A 308 5.64 -7.13 -19.19
N ARG A 309 6.74 -7.03 -19.94
CA ARG A 309 7.06 -7.97 -21.03
C ARG A 309 7.22 -9.40 -20.50
N GLN A 310 7.92 -9.56 -19.38
CA GLN A 310 8.09 -10.85 -18.72
C GLN A 310 6.74 -11.43 -18.23
N ARG A 311 5.87 -10.63 -17.61
CA ARG A 311 4.55 -11.11 -17.14
C ARG A 311 3.65 -11.52 -18.28
N ARG A 312 3.75 -10.85 -19.43
CA ARG A 312 3.00 -11.21 -20.63
C ARG A 312 3.45 -12.57 -21.17
N SER A 313 4.75 -12.85 -21.23
CA SER A 313 5.26 -14.16 -21.67
C SER A 313 4.94 -15.26 -20.67
N GLU A 314 5.11 -15.03 -19.37
CA GLU A 314 4.76 -16.01 -18.32
C GLU A 314 3.27 -16.41 -18.37
N ARG A 315 2.36 -15.45 -18.62
CA ARG A 315 0.93 -15.75 -18.78
C ARG A 315 0.62 -16.56 -20.03
N ALA A 316 1.34 -16.32 -21.13
CA ALA A 316 1.16 -17.10 -22.35
C ALA A 316 1.61 -18.55 -22.13
N GLU A 317 2.78 -18.73 -21.49
CA GLU A 317 3.31 -20.05 -21.13
C GLU A 317 2.38 -20.81 -20.17
N LEU A 318 1.82 -20.14 -19.17
CA LEU A 318 0.86 -20.77 -18.27
C LEU A 318 -0.40 -21.24 -18.99
N ARG A 319 -0.88 -20.48 -19.98
CA ARG A 319 -2.06 -20.89 -20.76
C ARG A 319 -1.76 -22.08 -21.65
N THR A 320 -0.59 -22.12 -22.29
CA THR A 320 -0.20 -23.27 -23.13
C THR A 320 -0.04 -24.52 -22.28
N ARG A 321 0.59 -24.40 -21.11
CA ARG A 321 0.69 -25.53 -20.16
C ARG A 321 -0.68 -25.94 -19.62
N LEU A 322 -1.54 -24.99 -19.24
CA LEU A 322 -2.90 -25.30 -18.78
C LEU A 322 -3.72 -26.06 -19.82
N ALA A 323 -3.53 -25.78 -21.11
CA ALA A 323 -4.24 -26.44 -22.20
C ALA A 323 -3.74 -27.88 -22.46
N ASP A 324 -2.49 -28.19 -22.12
CA ASP A 324 -1.92 -29.53 -22.27
C ASP A 324 -2.08 -30.34 -20.96
N PRO A 325 -2.92 -31.40 -20.91
CA PRO A 325 -3.12 -32.21 -19.72
C PRO A 325 -1.84 -32.90 -19.22
N GLY A 326 -0.89 -33.21 -20.13
CA GLY A 326 0.35 -33.89 -19.83
C GLY A 326 1.46 -32.98 -19.30
N SER A 327 1.25 -31.65 -19.30
CA SER A 327 2.30 -30.72 -18.90
C SER A 327 2.64 -30.84 -17.41
N ASP A 328 3.95 -30.85 -17.11
CA ASP A 328 4.45 -30.79 -15.74
C ASP A 328 4.04 -29.49 -15.00
N ARG A 329 3.95 -29.61 -13.68
CA ARG A 329 3.69 -28.48 -12.77
C ARG A 329 4.72 -27.36 -13.00
N PRO A 330 4.29 -26.11 -13.28
CA PRO A 330 5.19 -24.97 -13.39
C PRO A 330 5.90 -24.65 -12.07
N ALA A 331 6.96 -23.84 -12.15
CA ALA A 331 7.71 -23.39 -10.98
C ALA A 331 6.81 -22.70 -9.93
N GLU A 332 7.06 -22.97 -8.64
CA GLU A 332 6.22 -22.47 -7.54
C GLU A 332 6.11 -20.95 -7.49
N ASP A 333 7.21 -20.23 -7.71
CA ASP A 333 7.22 -18.76 -7.71
C ASP A 333 6.32 -18.18 -8.79
N LEU A 334 6.28 -18.84 -9.95
CA LEU A 334 5.48 -18.42 -11.09
C LEU A 334 3.99 -18.69 -10.83
N LEU A 335 3.67 -19.86 -10.26
CA LEU A 335 2.32 -20.18 -9.81
C LEU A 335 1.85 -19.22 -8.72
N ALA A 336 2.64 -19.00 -7.68
CA ALA A 336 2.31 -18.10 -6.57
C ALA A 336 2.07 -16.66 -7.04
N TYR A 337 2.84 -16.19 -8.03
CA TYR A 337 2.66 -14.85 -8.59
C TYR A 337 1.36 -14.70 -9.38
N HIS A 338 1.05 -15.66 -10.26
CA HIS A 338 -0.11 -15.58 -11.16
C HIS A 338 -1.40 -16.16 -10.59
N SER A 339 -1.35 -16.97 -9.52
CA SER A 339 -2.53 -17.44 -8.78
C SER A 339 -3.08 -16.36 -7.83
N GLN A 340 -2.23 -15.41 -7.40
CA GLN A 340 -2.64 -14.30 -6.57
C GLN A 340 -3.07 -13.11 -7.41
N ARG A 341 -3.97 -12.30 -6.86
CA ARG A 341 -4.30 -11.00 -7.45
C ARG A 341 -3.09 -10.07 -7.30
N GLN A 342 -2.63 -9.44 -8.38
CA GLN A 342 -1.51 -8.49 -8.36
C GLN A 342 -1.91 -7.11 -8.88
N THR A 343 -1.17 -6.08 -8.47
CA THR A 343 -1.26 -4.73 -9.05
C THR A 343 -0.36 -4.68 -10.28
N HIS A 344 -0.84 -4.09 -11.37
CA HIS A 344 -0.02 -3.94 -12.56
C HIS A 344 1.21 -3.05 -12.27
N PRO A 345 2.43 -3.40 -12.70
CA PRO A 345 3.64 -2.61 -12.44
C PRO A 345 3.53 -1.15 -12.89
N LEU A 346 3.01 -0.90 -14.10
CA LEU A 346 2.73 0.46 -14.58
C LEU A 346 1.72 1.21 -13.71
N ALA A 347 0.71 0.52 -13.17
CA ALA A 347 -0.26 1.15 -12.28
C ALA A 347 0.39 1.50 -10.93
N ARG A 348 1.33 0.70 -10.43
CA ARG A 348 2.10 1.04 -9.22
C ARG A 348 2.90 2.31 -9.43
N VAL A 349 3.69 2.40 -10.51
CA VAL A 349 4.49 3.60 -10.79
C VAL A 349 3.60 4.80 -11.06
N GLY A 350 2.53 4.65 -11.84
CA GLY A 350 1.57 5.73 -12.07
C GLY A 350 0.96 6.27 -10.78
N ALA A 351 0.57 5.40 -9.85
CA ALA A 351 0.06 5.80 -8.55
C ALA A 351 1.13 6.46 -7.66
N THR A 352 2.37 5.95 -7.66
CA THR A 352 3.49 6.54 -6.92
C THR A 352 3.84 7.94 -7.45
N LEU A 353 3.96 8.10 -8.76
CA LEU A 353 4.21 9.40 -9.39
C LEU A 353 3.07 10.38 -9.16
N SER A 354 1.82 9.91 -9.20
CA SER A 354 0.66 10.73 -8.88
C SER A 354 0.72 11.26 -7.44
N GLY A 355 1.12 10.43 -6.47
CA GLY A 355 1.26 10.84 -5.08
C GLY A 355 2.24 12.00 -4.92
N ALA A 356 3.43 11.88 -5.50
CA ALA A 356 4.41 12.95 -5.46
C ALA A 356 3.97 14.19 -6.26
N GLY A 357 3.45 13.97 -7.47
CA GLY A 357 2.99 15.02 -8.36
C GLY A 357 1.87 15.86 -7.75
N LEU A 358 0.88 15.24 -7.08
CA LEU A 358 -0.22 15.96 -6.44
C LEU A 358 0.26 16.87 -5.32
N VAL A 359 1.21 16.45 -4.49
CA VAL A 359 1.74 17.30 -3.41
C VAL A 359 2.37 18.55 -3.99
N PHE A 360 3.34 18.43 -4.90
CA PHE A 360 4.06 19.59 -5.43
C PHE A 360 3.17 20.48 -6.30
N SER A 361 2.35 19.90 -7.17
CA SER A 361 1.47 20.68 -8.07
C SER A 361 0.37 21.43 -7.30
N THR A 362 -0.22 20.81 -6.27
CA THR A 362 -1.21 21.48 -5.42
C THR A 362 -0.55 22.60 -4.62
N SER A 363 0.63 22.34 -4.03
CA SER A 363 1.33 23.33 -3.21
C SER A 363 1.78 24.54 -4.02
N SER A 364 2.38 24.32 -5.19
CA SER A 364 2.76 25.38 -6.14
C SER A 364 1.56 26.21 -6.56
N TYR A 365 0.43 25.58 -6.85
CA TYR A 365 -0.81 26.28 -7.20
C TYR A 365 -1.37 27.13 -6.05
N LEU A 366 -1.37 26.60 -4.82
CA LEU A 366 -1.87 27.33 -3.66
C LEU A 366 -0.96 28.51 -3.29
N VAL A 367 0.36 28.32 -3.28
CA VAL A 367 1.32 29.42 -3.08
C VAL A 367 1.15 30.48 -4.17
N GLY A 368 1.04 30.06 -5.43
CA GLY A 368 0.80 30.97 -6.55
C GLY A 368 -0.47 31.80 -6.39
N ASN A 369 -1.49 31.32 -5.67
CA ASN A 369 -2.78 31.99 -5.46
C ASN A 369 -2.83 32.96 -4.26
N GLY A 370 -1.73 33.23 -3.56
CA GLY A 370 -1.80 34.13 -2.40
C GLY A 370 -2.00 33.42 -1.06
N LEU A 371 -2.00 32.08 -1.03
CA LEU A 371 -2.17 31.30 0.21
C LEU A 371 -0.81 30.95 0.88
N GLY A 372 0.28 31.56 0.40
CA GLY A 372 1.64 31.35 0.90
C GLY A 372 2.10 32.45 1.87
N LEU A 373 3.37 32.36 2.28
CA LEU A 373 4.01 33.31 3.21
C LEU A 373 4.72 34.48 2.50
N GLY A 374 4.37 34.79 1.23
CA GLY A 374 4.93 35.94 0.49
C GLY A 374 5.86 35.64 -0.71
N SER A 375 5.75 34.47 -1.35
CA SER A 375 6.49 34.13 -2.60
C SER A 375 5.57 34.01 -3.83
N GLU A 376 4.43 34.69 -3.80
CA GLU A 376 3.30 34.46 -4.70
C GLU A 376 3.62 34.84 -6.13
N ASP A 377 4.37 35.94 -6.33
CA ASP A 377 4.75 36.43 -7.66
C ASP A 377 5.61 35.42 -8.42
N VAL A 378 6.43 34.63 -7.72
CA VAL A 378 7.28 33.59 -8.32
C VAL A 378 6.42 32.43 -8.85
N PHE A 379 5.42 32.00 -8.08
CA PHE A 379 4.57 30.85 -8.43
C PHE A 379 3.34 31.24 -9.25
N ALA A 380 2.97 32.52 -9.28
CA ALA A 380 1.85 33.04 -10.08
C ALA A 380 2.02 32.76 -11.57
N ALA A 381 3.26 32.83 -12.07
CA ALA A 381 3.60 32.54 -13.47
C ALA A 381 3.40 31.06 -13.84
N TYR A 382 3.38 30.14 -12.86
CA TYR A 382 3.31 28.69 -13.07
C TYR A 382 1.95 28.08 -12.68
N ARG A 383 0.92 28.90 -12.43
CA ARG A 383 -0.40 28.40 -11.97
C ARG A 383 -1.04 27.44 -12.97
N THR A 384 -0.95 27.75 -14.26
CA THR A 384 -1.49 26.93 -15.36
C THR A 384 -0.81 25.58 -15.47
N GLU A 385 0.52 25.56 -15.36
CA GLU A 385 1.38 24.39 -15.40
C GLU A 385 1.13 23.52 -14.16
N SER A 386 0.98 24.15 -13.00
CA SER A 386 0.66 23.48 -11.74
C SER A 386 -0.74 22.85 -11.80
N LEU A 387 -1.73 23.52 -12.39
CA LEU A 387 -3.06 22.95 -12.62
C LEU A 387 -3.04 21.80 -13.62
N ALA A 388 -2.31 21.93 -14.72
CA ALA A 388 -2.13 20.84 -15.68
C ALA A 388 -1.44 19.63 -15.00
N ALA A 389 -0.41 19.85 -14.20
CA ALA A 389 0.27 18.80 -13.43
C ALA A 389 -0.64 18.12 -12.41
N MET A 390 -1.52 18.87 -11.74
CA MET A 390 -2.57 18.31 -10.87
C MET A 390 -3.50 17.39 -11.67
N VAL A 391 -4.06 17.87 -12.79
CA VAL A 391 -4.97 17.08 -13.65
C VAL A 391 -4.30 15.81 -14.17
N VAL A 392 -3.06 15.91 -14.65
CA VAL A 392 -2.27 14.74 -15.08
C VAL A 392 -2.07 13.77 -13.93
N SER A 393 -1.73 14.25 -12.73
CA SER A 393 -1.52 13.40 -11.56
C SER A 393 -2.80 12.69 -11.14
N VAL A 394 -3.95 13.39 -11.08
CA VAL A 394 -5.26 12.77 -10.84
C VAL A 394 -5.57 11.72 -11.92
N GLY A 395 -5.35 12.06 -13.19
CA GLY A 395 -5.56 11.16 -14.32
C GLY A 395 -4.71 9.89 -14.24
N MET A 396 -3.44 10.02 -13.85
CA MET A 396 -2.53 8.89 -13.63
C MET A 396 -3.01 7.97 -12.50
N PHE A 397 -3.50 8.53 -11.39
CA PHE A 397 -4.07 7.73 -10.31
C PHE A 397 -5.35 7.01 -10.73
N ALA A 398 -6.26 7.71 -11.41
CA ALA A 398 -7.50 7.12 -11.95
C ALA A 398 -7.19 5.99 -12.93
N ALA A 399 -6.24 6.18 -13.85
CA ALA A 399 -5.78 5.16 -14.78
C ALA A 399 -5.14 3.96 -14.05
N ALA A 400 -4.36 4.20 -13.00
CA ALA A 400 -3.79 3.14 -12.16
C ALA A 400 -4.87 2.30 -11.46
N LEU A 401 -5.90 2.96 -10.92
CA LEU A 401 -7.03 2.29 -10.26
C LEU A 401 -7.83 1.46 -11.27
N LEU A 402 -8.24 2.06 -12.39
CA LEU A 402 -9.00 1.39 -13.45
C LEU A 402 -8.22 0.23 -14.07
N GLY A 403 -6.94 0.46 -14.40
CA GLY A 403 -6.07 -0.57 -14.96
C GLY A 403 -5.87 -1.74 -14.00
N THR A 404 -5.72 -1.47 -12.69
CA THR A 404 -5.64 -2.51 -11.67
C THR A 404 -6.95 -3.29 -11.56
N GLY A 405 -8.10 -2.63 -11.60
CA GLY A 405 -9.42 -3.28 -11.59
C GLY A 405 -9.61 -4.21 -12.79
N ILE A 406 -9.43 -3.68 -14.00
CA ILE A 406 -9.63 -4.42 -15.26
C ILE A 406 -8.73 -5.66 -15.34
N VAL A 407 -7.44 -5.52 -15.01
CA VAL A 407 -6.49 -6.63 -15.06
C VAL A 407 -6.85 -7.72 -14.05
N ASN A 408 -7.34 -7.35 -12.86
CA ASN A 408 -7.73 -8.33 -11.84
C ASN A 408 -9.02 -9.07 -12.20
N VAL A 409 -10.01 -8.39 -12.79
CA VAL A 409 -11.25 -9.01 -13.27
C VAL A 409 -10.95 -9.97 -14.44
N ARG A 410 -10.26 -9.50 -15.49
CA ARG A 410 -9.89 -10.33 -16.65
C ARG A 410 -8.98 -11.50 -16.30
N GLY A 411 -8.20 -11.39 -15.23
CA GLY A 411 -7.31 -12.46 -14.76
C GLY A 411 -8.00 -13.55 -13.93
N ARG A 412 -9.29 -13.43 -13.59
CA ARG A 412 -9.97 -14.33 -12.66
C ARG A 412 -10.06 -15.77 -13.19
N GLU A 413 -10.43 -15.93 -14.46
CA GLU A 413 -10.53 -17.26 -15.08
C GLU A 413 -9.19 -17.99 -15.07
N LEU A 414 -8.12 -17.29 -15.45
CA LEU A 414 -6.76 -17.85 -15.41
C LEU A 414 -6.38 -18.25 -13.98
N ARG A 415 -6.69 -17.41 -12.98
CA ARG A 415 -6.42 -17.73 -11.57
C ARG A 415 -7.18 -18.96 -11.10
N ASN A 416 -8.47 -19.07 -11.42
CA ASN A 416 -9.29 -20.22 -11.04
C ASN A 416 -8.78 -21.50 -11.71
N ALA A 417 -8.43 -21.45 -13.00
CA ALA A 417 -7.84 -22.60 -13.70
C ALA A 417 -6.49 -23.03 -13.09
N LEU A 418 -5.64 -22.07 -12.73
CA LEU A 418 -4.37 -22.35 -12.04
C LEU A 418 -4.60 -22.94 -10.64
N MET A 419 -5.49 -22.37 -9.84
CA MET A 419 -5.79 -22.88 -8.49
C MET A 419 -6.40 -24.29 -8.52
N GLN A 420 -7.20 -24.60 -9.54
CA GLN A 420 -7.81 -25.91 -9.70
C GLN A 420 -6.77 -26.97 -10.09
N ARG A 421 -5.90 -26.67 -11.06
CA ARG A 421 -4.93 -27.65 -11.56
C ARG A 421 -3.68 -27.75 -10.69
N TRP A 422 -3.16 -26.63 -10.22
CA TRP A 422 -1.90 -26.52 -9.47
C TRP A 422 -2.07 -25.58 -8.27
N PRO A 423 -2.73 -26.03 -7.19
CA PRO A 423 -2.96 -25.18 -6.04
C PRO A 423 -1.61 -24.79 -5.41
N SER A 424 -1.43 -23.48 -5.22
CA SER A 424 -0.17 -22.88 -4.78
C SER A 424 -0.25 -22.42 -3.32
N PRO A 425 0.70 -22.77 -2.45
CA PRO A 425 0.66 -22.35 -1.05
C PRO A 425 0.68 -20.83 -0.93
N THR A 426 -0.16 -20.29 -0.05
CA THR A 426 -0.11 -18.85 0.26
C THR A 426 1.10 -18.52 1.12
N SER A 427 1.78 -17.43 0.78
CA SER A 427 2.90 -16.93 1.57
C SER A 427 2.44 -16.36 2.92
N TRP A 428 3.10 -16.74 4.00
CA TRP A 428 2.86 -16.20 5.34
C TRP A 428 4.17 -15.92 6.09
N SER A 429 4.10 -14.94 6.98
CA SER A 429 5.13 -14.61 7.96
C SER A 429 4.46 -14.51 9.33
N ALA A 430 5.09 -15.09 10.34
CA ALA A 430 4.66 -14.92 11.72
C ALA A 430 4.80 -13.46 12.14
N ASP A 431 3.84 -12.96 12.91
CA ASP A 431 3.94 -11.67 13.58
C ASP A 431 4.95 -11.70 14.74
N SER A 432 5.11 -10.57 15.42
CA SER A 432 5.99 -10.43 16.60
C SER A 432 5.66 -11.42 17.71
N ASP A 433 4.41 -11.87 17.77
CA ASP A 433 3.89 -12.80 18.76
C ASP A 433 4.01 -14.27 18.30
N GLY A 434 4.57 -14.50 17.13
CA GLY A 434 4.74 -15.84 16.57
C GLY A 434 3.45 -16.46 16.06
N LYS A 435 2.42 -15.65 15.78
CA LYS A 435 1.13 -16.07 15.27
C LYS A 435 0.99 -15.76 13.78
N VAL A 436 0.14 -16.54 13.11
CA VAL A 436 -0.20 -16.38 11.70
C VAL A 436 -1.70 -16.51 11.53
N GLN A 437 -2.27 -15.71 10.63
CA GLN A 437 -3.68 -15.84 10.27
C GLN A 437 -3.97 -17.22 9.70
N ARG A 438 -4.92 -17.92 10.33
CA ARG A 438 -5.23 -19.31 10.00
C ARG A 438 -5.68 -19.48 8.55
N ALA A 439 -6.32 -18.47 7.96
CA ALA A 439 -6.71 -18.45 6.55
C ALA A 439 -5.56 -18.60 5.55
N LYS A 440 -4.30 -18.37 5.95
CA LYS A 440 -3.10 -18.58 5.11
C LYS A 440 -2.50 -19.98 5.24
N ARG A 441 -3.07 -20.82 6.10
CA ARG A 441 -2.54 -22.15 6.42
C ARG A 441 -3.61 -23.24 6.37
N GLY A 442 -4.87 -22.86 6.61
CA GLY A 442 -6.01 -23.76 6.63
C GLY A 442 -6.03 -24.72 7.82
N PRO A 443 -7.19 -25.36 8.07
CA PRO A 443 -8.53 -24.82 7.84
C PRO A 443 -8.83 -23.65 8.80
N ALA A 444 -9.59 -22.65 8.38
CA ALA A 444 -9.80 -21.37 9.07
C ALA A 444 -11.28 -21.01 9.33
N LEU A 445 -12.24 -21.60 8.63
CA LEU A 445 -13.67 -21.24 8.75
C LEU A 445 -14.29 -21.62 10.10
N HIS A 446 -13.74 -22.62 10.80
CA HIS A 446 -14.31 -23.19 12.03
C HIS A 446 -13.32 -23.19 13.22
N GLY A 447 -12.43 -22.20 13.31
CA GLY A 447 -11.42 -22.15 14.37
C GLY A 447 -10.96 -20.75 14.75
N SER A 448 -9.96 -20.69 15.64
CA SER A 448 -9.30 -19.43 16.01
C SER A 448 -8.78 -18.71 14.77
N ARG A 449 -8.97 -17.37 14.73
CA ARG A 449 -8.51 -16.52 13.61
C ARG A 449 -7.00 -16.61 13.38
N GLU A 450 -6.26 -16.90 14.45
CA GLU A 450 -4.81 -17.01 14.48
C GLU A 450 -4.38 -18.44 14.87
N ALA A 451 -3.25 -18.88 14.32
CA ALA A 451 -2.56 -20.10 14.68
C ALA A 451 -1.14 -19.76 15.14
N THR A 452 -0.73 -20.28 16.31
CA THR A 452 0.62 -20.10 16.82
C THR A 452 1.59 -20.99 16.06
N VAL A 453 2.67 -20.40 15.53
CA VAL A 453 3.71 -21.10 14.74
C VAL A 453 5.11 -20.91 15.34
N GLY A 454 5.30 -19.89 16.17
CA GLY A 454 6.58 -19.50 16.74
C GLY A 454 7.15 -18.27 16.05
N LYS A 455 7.91 -17.46 16.80
CA LYS A 455 8.49 -16.19 16.32
C LYS A 455 9.43 -16.42 15.13
N ASN A 456 9.48 -15.46 14.21
CA ASN A 456 10.36 -15.43 13.04
C ASN A 456 10.18 -16.59 12.04
N LYS A 457 9.11 -17.38 12.12
CA LYS A 457 8.82 -18.38 11.10
C LYS A 457 8.14 -17.75 9.89
N THR A 458 8.57 -18.17 8.70
CA THR A 458 7.99 -17.77 7.42
C THR A 458 7.73 -19.01 6.58
N SER A 459 6.74 -18.94 5.69
CA SER A 459 6.39 -20.06 4.81
C SER A 459 7.42 -20.31 3.71
N GLY A 460 8.19 -19.29 3.35
CA GLY A 460 9.39 -19.36 2.49
C GLY A 460 10.60 -18.84 3.26
N GLN A 461 11.74 -19.50 3.13
CA GLN A 461 13.01 -18.96 3.64
C GLN A 461 13.45 -17.76 2.80
N ARG A 462 14.05 -16.77 3.47
CA ARG A 462 14.50 -15.47 2.96
C ARG A 462 15.21 -15.53 1.62
#